data_AF-A0AAJ1KGK1-F1
#
_entry.id   AF-A0AAJ1KGK1-F1
#
_cell.length_a   1.000
_cell.length_b   1.000
_cell.length_c   1.000
_cell.angle_alpha   90.00
_cell.angle_beta   90.00
_cell.angle_gamma   90.00
#
_symmetry.space_group_name_H-M   'P 1'
#
loop_
_entity.id
_entity.type
_entity.pdbx_description
1 polymer ?
#
loop_
_entity_poly.entity_id
_entity_poly.type
_entity_poly.pdbx_seq_one_letter_code
_entity_poly.pdbx_strand_id
1 'polypeptide(L)'
;MKIRATYSAEDNKIRLYASSRLDNETYQRVRDAGFVWAPKQELFVAPKWSPAREDLAIELAGEIEPEEMLAERAQAKAERLDELANKRHRQANAFQRAAQDLSEAFAFGQPILVGHHSERKARKTQERMQAAMTNANKAAKFANYWLYRAEGVQLHANYKNDPRVRANRIKTLLADLRDMQREINHAHLTLAAWAKITQDEAIKAAIGRSLPTGQLAPWDLWGKIEKGDVSPQEARQQCIDAANRSISSDKRRRYIEHTLNRLSYERELLGPVRRYDGELTPVILQAFAREHGAHKPQARAIDAETFVLESEATLPLHLANNTELSLSSEEWRDLMQSAGYEVCQEKDALPPILNLHAKALRSRHRYHRDQIQTFPVVEMTKSKYAQFHLEQRGCRLSLCGGFRFRICINPKHEGPRHLAPFVAVFFTDTKAHPLPDSVAVLEHSDDAQ
;
A
#
# COMPACT_ATOMS: atom_id res chain seq x y z
N MET A 1 -25.78 -16.31 -27.91
CA MET A 1 -24.64 -15.43 -27.58
C MET A 1 -23.87 -16.07 -26.45
N LYS A 2 -22.54 -16.23 -26.54
CA LYS A 2 -21.74 -16.79 -25.44
C LYS A 2 -20.98 -15.66 -24.75
N ILE A 3 -21.14 -15.57 -23.43
CA ILE A 3 -20.37 -14.65 -22.58
C ILE A 3 -19.51 -15.50 -21.66
N ARG A 4 -18.24 -15.16 -21.56
CA ARG A 4 -17.31 -15.73 -20.58
C ARG A 4 -16.93 -14.64 -19.58
N ALA A 5 -17.06 -14.93 -18.29
CA ALA A 5 -16.67 -14.01 -17.24
C ALA A 5 -15.37 -14.48 -16.57
N THR A 6 -14.49 -13.54 -16.26
CA THR A 6 -13.23 -13.86 -15.55
C THR A 6 -12.95 -12.87 -14.43
N TYR A 7 -12.16 -13.29 -13.44
CA TYR A 7 -11.70 -12.46 -12.33
C TYR A 7 -10.20 -12.56 -12.10
N SER A 8 -9.55 -11.44 -11.73
CA SER A 8 -8.15 -11.41 -11.30
C SER A 8 -8.03 -10.82 -9.90
N ALA A 9 -7.43 -11.59 -8.98
CA ALA A 9 -7.17 -11.14 -7.61
C ALA A 9 -6.14 -9.99 -7.52
N GLU A 10 -5.21 -9.93 -8.49
CA GLU A 10 -4.10 -8.96 -8.55
C GLU A 10 -4.56 -7.53 -8.81
N ASP A 11 -5.58 -7.35 -9.64
CA ASP A 11 -6.14 -6.04 -9.95
C ASP A 11 -7.59 -5.86 -9.50
N ASN A 12 -8.19 -6.91 -8.93
CA ASN A 12 -9.53 -6.94 -8.38
C ASN A 12 -10.62 -6.62 -9.40
N LYS A 13 -10.47 -7.04 -10.66
CA LYS A 13 -11.41 -6.73 -11.75
C LYS A 13 -12.12 -7.96 -12.29
N ILE A 14 -13.38 -7.74 -12.67
CA ILE A 14 -14.19 -8.70 -13.43
C ILE A 14 -14.17 -8.27 -14.90
N ARG A 15 -14.01 -9.23 -15.81
CA ARG A 15 -14.06 -9.01 -17.26
C ARG A 15 -15.11 -9.91 -17.88
N LEU A 16 -15.80 -9.39 -18.89
CA LEU A 16 -16.76 -10.14 -19.70
C LEU A 16 -16.29 -10.15 -21.15
N TYR A 17 -16.09 -11.35 -21.69
CA TYR A 17 -15.76 -11.60 -23.08
C TYR A 17 -17.02 -12.06 -23.79
N ALA A 18 -17.46 -11.32 -24.80
CA ALA A 18 -18.65 -11.66 -25.57
C ALA A 18 -18.26 -12.15 -26.96
N SER A 19 -18.81 -13.28 -27.40
CA SER A 19 -18.55 -13.84 -28.75
C SER A 19 -19.08 -12.96 -29.88
N SER A 20 -19.99 -12.04 -29.57
CA SER A 20 -20.66 -11.14 -30.50
C SER A 20 -21.10 -9.88 -29.77
N ARG A 21 -21.50 -8.84 -30.51
CA ARG A 21 -22.06 -7.61 -29.94
C ARG A 21 -23.27 -7.95 -29.05
N LEU A 22 -23.28 -7.39 -27.84
CA LEU A 22 -24.42 -7.49 -26.92
C LEU A 22 -25.65 -6.82 -27.53
N ASP A 23 -26.84 -7.38 -27.28
CA ASP A 23 -28.08 -6.67 -27.54
C ASP A 23 -28.19 -5.41 -26.66
N ASN A 24 -29.10 -4.50 -27.02
CA ASN A 24 -29.19 -3.20 -26.34
C ASN A 24 -29.55 -3.33 -24.86
N GLU A 25 -30.38 -4.30 -24.48
CA GLU A 25 -30.81 -4.47 -23.10
C GLU A 25 -29.65 -4.97 -22.24
N THR A 26 -28.99 -6.06 -22.68
CA THR A 26 -27.80 -6.60 -22.01
C THR A 26 -26.68 -5.58 -21.93
N TYR A 27 -26.45 -4.82 -23.00
CA TYR A 27 -25.44 -3.76 -23.02
C TYR A 27 -25.69 -2.70 -21.95
N GLN A 28 -26.94 -2.23 -21.80
CA GLN A 28 -27.27 -1.23 -20.79
C GLN A 28 -27.12 -1.79 -19.38
N ARG A 29 -27.56 -3.03 -19.11
CA ARG A 29 -27.34 -3.69 -17.81
C ARG A 29 -25.86 -3.77 -17.44
N VAL A 30 -25.00 -4.16 -18.38
CA VAL A 30 -23.54 -4.21 -18.21
C VAL A 30 -22.97 -2.82 -17.95
N ARG A 31 -23.43 -1.80 -18.67
CA ARG A 31 -23.00 -0.40 -18.50
C ARG A 31 -23.43 0.17 -17.14
N ASP A 32 -24.67 -0.06 -16.72
CA ASP A 32 -25.23 0.44 -15.47
C ASP A 32 -24.56 -0.20 -14.24
N ALA A 33 -24.13 -1.46 -14.37
CA ALA A 33 -23.26 -2.11 -13.39
C ALA A 33 -21.82 -1.53 -13.36
N GLY A 34 -21.49 -0.63 -14.29
CA GLY A 34 -20.22 0.10 -14.34
C GLY A 34 -19.10 -0.61 -15.08
N PHE A 35 -19.42 -1.54 -15.99
CA PHE A 35 -18.43 -2.11 -16.89
C PHE A 35 -18.13 -1.16 -18.06
N VAL A 36 -16.86 -1.11 -18.46
CA VAL A 36 -16.38 -0.26 -19.56
C VAL A 36 -15.90 -1.13 -20.71
N TRP A 37 -16.33 -0.80 -21.94
CA TRP A 37 -15.85 -1.48 -23.15
C TRP A 37 -14.38 -1.11 -23.43
N ALA A 38 -13.55 -2.13 -23.68
CA ALA A 38 -12.14 -1.99 -24.03
C ALA A 38 -11.91 -2.46 -25.49
N PRO A 39 -12.02 -1.56 -26.50
CA PRO A 39 -12.08 -1.95 -27.91
C PRO A 39 -10.89 -2.77 -28.41
N LYS A 40 -9.67 -2.50 -27.91
CA LYS A 40 -8.45 -3.21 -28.33
C LYS A 40 -8.32 -4.61 -27.73
N GLN A 41 -9.08 -4.90 -26.68
CA GLN A 41 -9.09 -6.19 -25.99
C GLN A 41 -10.41 -6.93 -26.21
N GLU A 42 -11.38 -6.29 -26.87
CA GLU A 42 -12.69 -6.82 -27.19
C GLU A 42 -13.43 -7.41 -25.99
N LEU A 43 -13.33 -6.73 -24.84
CA LEU A 43 -13.96 -7.14 -23.58
C LEU A 43 -14.59 -5.96 -22.85
N PHE A 44 -15.53 -6.26 -21.95
CA PHE A 44 -16.03 -5.32 -20.94
C PHE A 44 -15.28 -5.53 -19.63
N VAL A 45 -14.85 -4.47 -18.96
CA VAL A 45 -14.13 -4.57 -17.68
C VAL A 45 -14.75 -3.68 -16.62
N ALA A 46 -15.01 -4.25 -15.45
CA ALA A 46 -15.37 -3.48 -14.26
C ALA A 46 -14.09 -3.08 -13.49
N PRO A 47 -13.99 -1.83 -12.99
CA PRO A 47 -12.77 -1.34 -12.36
C PRO A 47 -12.46 -1.97 -10.99
N LYS A 48 -13.46 -2.57 -10.33
CA LYS A 48 -13.34 -3.27 -9.05
C LYS A 48 -14.46 -4.32 -8.93
N TRP A 49 -14.23 -5.42 -8.21
CA TRP A 49 -15.28 -6.35 -7.82
C TRP A 49 -16.31 -5.68 -6.89
N SER A 50 -17.58 -6.08 -7.03
CA SER A 50 -18.66 -5.83 -6.09
C SER A 50 -19.68 -6.98 -6.17
N PRO A 51 -20.48 -7.22 -5.12
CA PRO A 51 -21.52 -8.25 -5.12
C PRO A 51 -22.43 -8.18 -6.35
N ALA A 52 -22.97 -7.00 -6.66
CA ALA A 52 -23.85 -6.82 -7.83
C ALA A 52 -23.17 -7.09 -9.18
N ARG A 53 -21.85 -6.87 -9.30
CA ARG A 53 -21.10 -7.15 -10.53
C ARG A 53 -20.80 -8.64 -10.67
N GLU A 54 -20.54 -9.32 -9.56
CA GLU A 54 -20.41 -10.77 -9.51
C GLU A 54 -21.74 -11.44 -9.87
N ASP A 55 -22.85 -10.99 -9.28
CA ASP A 55 -24.18 -11.53 -9.57
C ASP A 55 -24.51 -11.39 -11.07
N LEU A 56 -24.28 -10.21 -11.64
CA LEU A 56 -24.49 -9.98 -13.08
C LEU A 56 -23.56 -10.85 -13.94
N ALA A 57 -22.29 -11.03 -13.54
CA ALA A 57 -21.35 -11.83 -14.29
C ALA A 57 -21.74 -13.32 -14.28
N ILE A 58 -22.15 -13.85 -13.13
CA ILE A 58 -22.66 -15.23 -12.98
C ILE A 58 -23.97 -15.40 -13.77
N GLU A 59 -24.89 -14.44 -13.70
CA GLU A 59 -26.13 -14.50 -14.48
C GLU A 59 -25.87 -14.58 -16.00
N LEU A 60 -24.92 -13.78 -16.49
CA LEU A 60 -24.62 -13.70 -17.92
C LEU A 60 -23.74 -14.83 -18.44
N ALA A 61 -22.81 -15.35 -17.64
CA ALA A 61 -21.79 -16.31 -18.06
C ALA A 61 -21.92 -17.71 -17.42
N GLY A 62 -22.76 -17.87 -16.39
CA GLY A 62 -22.91 -19.09 -15.60
C GLY A 62 -21.89 -19.23 -14.47
N GLU A 63 -20.62 -18.95 -14.75
CA GLU A 63 -19.53 -18.97 -13.77
C GLU A 63 -18.51 -17.86 -14.03
N ILE A 64 -17.65 -17.61 -13.03
CA ILE A 64 -16.51 -16.69 -13.15
C ILE A 64 -15.22 -17.50 -13.11
N GLU A 65 -14.55 -17.56 -14.24
CA GLU A 65 -13.27 -18.27 -14.38
C GLU A 65 -12.10 -17.43 -13.82
N PRO A 66 -10.97 -18.05 -13.45
CA PRO A 66 -9.73 -17.32 -13.21
C PRO A 66 -9.25 -16.65 -14.50
N GLU A 67 -8.90 -15.37 -14.40
CA GLU A 67 -8.21 -14.65 -15.48
C GLU A 67 -6.72 -15.02 -15.49
N GLU A 68 -6.12 -15.02 -16.68
CA GLU A 68 -4.66 -15.14 -16.87
C GLU A 68 -3.88 -14.19 -15.93
N MET A 69 -2.74 -14.69 -15.44
CA MET A 69 -1.88 -13.94 -14.53
C MET A 69 -1.42 -12.63 -15.18
N LEU A 70 -1.24 -11.56 -14.40
CA LEU A 70 -0.81 -10.27 -14.95
C LEU A 70 0.54 -10.38 -15.67
N ALA A 71 1.43 -11.26 -15.20
CA ALA A 71 2.70 -11.54 -15.84
C ALA A 71 2.55 -12.11 -17.26
N GLU A 72 1.69 -13.12 -17.44
CA GLU A 72 1.41 -13.74 -18.74
C GLU A 72 0.77 -12.74 -19.71
N ARG A 73 -0.20 -11.97 -19.23
CA ARG A 73 -0.84 -10.90 -20.02
C ARG A 73 0.14 -9.80 -20.40
N ALA A 74 1.04 -9.46 -19.50
CA ALA A 74 2.10 -8.48 -19.76
C ALA A 74 3.08 -9.02 -20.79
N GLN A 75 3.44 -10.30 -20.72
CA GLN A 75 4.28 -10.97 -21.70
C GLN A 75 3.64 -10.97 -23.09
N ALA A 76 2.40 -11.48 -23.24
CA ALA A 76 1.70 -11.48 -24.52
C ALA A 76 1.49 -10.06 -25.10
N LYS A 77 1.41 -9.04 -24.23
CA LYS A 77 1.36 -7.65 -24.67
C LYS A 77 2.74 -7.12 -25.07
N ALA A 78 3.81 -7.47 -24.36
CA ALA A 78 5.17 -7.11 -24.70
C ALA A 78 5.58 -7.71 -26.05
N GLU A 79 5.29 -9.00 -26.26
CA GLU A 79 5.56 -9.71 -27.53
C GLU A 79 4.89 -9.01 -28.73
N ARG A 80 3.61 -8.64 -28.62
CA ARG A 80 2.92 -7.86 -29.67
C ARG A 80 3.55 -6.49 -29.92
N LEU A 81 4.07 -5.84 -28.89
CA LEU A 81 4.74 -4.55 -29.03
C LEU A 81 6.12 -4.72 -29.69
N ASP A 82 6.84 -5.79 -29.37
CA ASP A 82 8.11 -6.14 -29.99
C ASP A 82 7.94 -6.51 -31.46
N GLU A 83 6.89 -7.25 -31.82
CA GLU A 83 6.53 -7.50 -33.22
C GLU A 83 6.26 -6.20 -34.00
N LEU A 84 5.54 -5.26 -33.38
CA LEU A 84 5.33 -3.94 -33.95
C LEU A 84 6.65 -3.17 -34.11
N ALA A 85 7.53 -3.21 -33.11
CA ALA A 85 8.86 -2.61 -33.19
C ALA A 85 9.68 -3.22 -34.34
N ASN A 86 9.71 -4.54 -34.45
CA ASN A 86 10.38 -5.29 -35.52
C ASN A 86 9.86 -4.90 -36.90
N LYS A 87 8.54 -4.77 -37.06
CA LYS A 87 7.93 -4.27 -38.31
C LYS A 87 8.40 -2.85 -38.64
N ARG A 88 8.52 -1.97 -37.65
CA ARG A 88 9.03 -0.59 -37.84
C ARG A 88 10.52 -0.55 -38.13
N HIS A 89 11.33 -1.42 -37.52
CA HIS A 89 12.76 -1.58 -37.86
C HIS A 89 12.93 -2.06 -39.30
N ARG A 90 12.16 -3.06 -39.75
CA ARG A 90 12.19 -3.51 -41.16
C ARG A 90 11.85 -2.37 -42.13
N GLN A 91 10.85 -1.54 -41.80
CA GLN A 91 10.52 -0.34 -42.59
C GLN A 91 11.66 0.68 -42.59
N ALA A 92 12.27 0.95 -41.44
CA ALA A 92 13.40 1.87 -41.33
C ALA A 92 14.58 1.41 -42.20
N ASN A 93 14.94 0.12 -42.13
CA ASN A 93 16.01 -0.47 -42.93
C ASN A 93 15.69 -0.42 -44.43
N ALA A 94 14.43 -0.65 -44.83
CA ALA A 94 14.02 -0.54 -46.23
C ALA A 94 14.15 0.90 -46.75
N PHE A 95 13.72 1.90 -45.98
CA PHE A 95 13.91 3.31 -46.34
C PHE A 95 15.38 3.73 -46.36
N GLN A 96 16.19 3.19 -45.45
CA GLN A 96 17.63 3.46 -45.43
C GLN A 96 18.33 2.87 -46.66
N ARG A 97 17.99 1.63 -47.05
CA ARG A 97 18.48 1.03 -48.30
C ARG A 97 18.06 1.86 -49.52
N ALA A 98 16.79 2.24 -49.61
CA ALA A 98 16.32 3.10 -50.71
C ALA A 98 17.06 4.46 -50.76
N ALA A 99 17.36 5.06 -49.61
CA ALA A 99 18.17 6.27 -49.55
C ALA A 99 19.61 6.03 -49.99
N GLN A 100 20.20 4.89 -49.62
CA GLN A 100 21.54 4.48 -50.03
C GLN A 100 21.61 4.26 -51.54
N ASP A 101 20.68 3.50 -52.11
CA ASP A 101 20.61 3.26 -53.57
C ASP A 101 20.45 4.58 -54.34
N LEU A 102 19.62 5.52 -53.84
CA LEU A 102 19.45 6.84 -54.45
C LEU A 102 20.71 7.72 -54.30
N SER A 103 21.51 7.51 -53.25
CA SER A 103 22.74 8.26 -53.02
C SER A 103 23.85 7.90 -54.01
N GLU A 104 23.82 6.71 -54.61
CA GLU A 104 24.78 6.28 -55.63
C GLU A 104 24.78 7.21 -56.85
N ALA A 105 23.63 7.83 -57.17
CA ALA A 105 23.53 8.83 -58.24
C ALA A 105 24.36 10.11 -57.97
N PHE A 106 24.82 10.31 -56.74
CA PHE A 106 25.69 11.41 -56.30
C PHE A 106 27.05 10.92 -55.78
N ALA A 107 27.38 9.63 -56.00
CA ALA A 107 28.67 9.07 -55.62
C ALA A 107 29.81 9.89 -56.26
N PHE A 108 30.95 9.96 -55.57
CA PHE A 108 32.11 10.79 -55.95
C PHE A 108 31.86 12.31 -55.92
N GLY A 109 30.79 12.77 -55.26
CA GLY A 109 30.58 14.19 -54.97
C GLY A 109 30.18 15.02 -56.18
N GLN A 110 29.55 14.40 -57.20
CA GLN A 110 29.06 15.13 -58.36
C GLN A 110 28.02 16.19 -57.94
N PRO A 111 28.30 17.50 -58.11
CA PRO A 111 27.34 18.54 -57.78
C PRO A 111 26.19 18.54 -58.78
N ILE A 112 25.01 19.02 -58.35
CA ILE A 112 23.89 19.23 -59.27
C ILE A 112 24.28 20.36 -60.24
N LEU A 113 24.38 20.02 -61.53
CA LEU A 113 24.70 20.98 -62.59
C LEU A 113 23.49 21.87 -62.88
N VAL A 114 23.52 23.12 -62.40
CA VAL A 114 22.45 24.10 -62.60
C VAL A 114 22.41 24.55 -64.06
N GLY A 115 21.23 24.53 -64.69
CA GLY A 115 21.02 24.88 -66.10
C GLY A 115 21.26 23.74 -67.10
N HIS A 116 21.64 22.55 -66.65
CA HIS A 116 21.82 21.37 -67.51
C HIS A 116 20.52 20.56 -67.65
N HIS A 117 20.32 19.86 -68.77
CA HIS A 117 19.09 19.08 -69.04
C HIS A 117 18.81 17.99 -67.98
N SER A 118 19.83 17.52 -67.26
CA SER A 118 19.73 16.52 -66.20
C SER A 118 19.36 17.08 -64.82
N GLU A 119 19.36 18.42 -64.63
CA GLU A 119 19.14 19.08 -63.35
C GLU A 119 17.83 18.64 -62.67
N ARG A 120 16.72 18.61 -63.44
CA ARG A 120 15.40 18.23 -62.92
C ARG A 120 15.38 16.81 -62.37
N LYS A 121 16.10 15.89 -63.02
CA LYS A 121 16.21 14.49 -62.57
C LYS A 121 17.04 14.41 -61.30
N ALA A 122 18.18 15.10 -61.24
CA ALA A 122 19.05 15.13 -60.06
C ALA A 122 18.33 15.72 -58.83
N ARG A 123 17.65 16.87 -58.95
CA ARG A 123 16.86 17.45 -57.84
C ARG A 123 15.78 16.50 -57.33
N LYS A 124 15.07 15.82 -58.23
CA LYS A 124 14.03 14.83 -57.85
C LYS A 124 14.62 13.60 -57.15
N THR A 125 15.80 13.13 -57.56
CA THR A 125 16.51 12.05 -56.87
C THR A 125 16.93 12.48 -55.46
N GLN A 126 17.46 13.69 -55.30
CA GLN A 126 17.83 14.25 -54.00
C GLN A 126 16.62 14.37 -53.06
N GLU A 127 15.49 14.88 -53.56
CA GLU A 127 14.25 14.99 -52.80
C GLU A 127 13.76 13.61 -52.31
N ARG A 128 13.75 12.61 -53.20
CA ARG A 128 13.38 11.23 -52.86
C ARG A 128 14.32 10.62 -51.82
N MET A 129 15.62 10.87 -51.93
CA MET A 129 16.63 10.43 -50.96
C MET A 129 16.35 11.05 -49.58
N GLN A 130 16.14 12.37 -49.53
CA GLN A 130 15.84 13.06 -48.27
C GLN A 130 14.51 12.62 -47.65
N ALA A 131 13.49 12.37 -48.47
CA ALA A 131 12.22 11.81 -48.00
C ALA A 131 12.41 10.40 -47.45
N ALA A 132 13.19 9.54 -48.13
CA ALA A 132 13.52 8.19 -47.65
C ALA A 132 14.30 8.24 -46.32
N MET A 133 15.34 9.07 -46.19
CA MET A 133 16.04 9.29 -44.92
C MET A 133 15.12 9.78 -43.80
N THR A 134 14.24 10.75 -44.11
CA THR A 134 13.26 11.27 -43.16
C THR A 134 12.30 10.17 -42.69
N ASN A 135 11.83 9.34 -43.60
CA ASN A 135 10.94 8.22 -43.30
C ASN A 135 11.65 7.10 -42.54
N ALA A 136 12.92 6.82 -42.85
CA ALA A 136 13.76 5.89 -42.09
C ALA A 136 13.88 6.34 -40.63
N ASN A 137 14.23 7.62 -40.40
CA ASN A 137 14.33 8.20 -39.07
C ASN A 137 12.99 8.17 -38.30
N LYS A 138 11.87 8.48 -38.98
CA LYS A 138 10.52 8.37 -38.37
C LYS A 138 10.21 6.93 -37.97
N ALA A 139 10.44 5.97 -38.86
CA ALA A 139 10.20 4.55 -38.59
C ALA A 139 11.08 4.02 -37.45
N ALA A 140 12.35 4.40 -37.40
CA ALA A 140 13.26 4.05 -36.31
C ALA A 140 12.80 4.63 -34.97
N LYS A 141 12.36 5.91 -34.92
CA LYS A 141 11.77 6.51 -33.73
C LYS A 141 10.53 5.76 -33.25
N PHE A 142 9.65 5.33 -34.17
CA PHE A 142 8.49 4.51 -33.82
C PHE A 142 8.88 3.13 -33.30
N ALA A 143 9.93 2.52 -33.83
CA ALA A 143 10.43 1.24 -33.33
C ALA A 143 10.90 1.37 -31.87
N ASN A 144 11.76 2.36 -31.59
CA ASN A 144 12.23 2.65 -30.23
C ASN A 144 11.07 2.97 -29.26
N TYR A 145 10.05 3.70 -29.74
CA TYR A 145 8.85 3.97 -28.94
C TYR A 145 8.12 2.68 -28.53
N TRP A 146 7.97 1.72 -29.44
CA TRP A 146 7.31 0.45 -29.12
C TRP A 146 8.14 -0.43 -28.20
N LEU A 147 9.47 -0.49 -28.38
CA LEU A 147 10.38 -1.18 -27.46
C LEU A 147 10.30 -0.61 -26.04
N TYR A 148 10.37 0.72 -25.89
CA TYR A 148 10.20 1.38 -24.60
C TYR A 148 8.86 1.05 -23.94
N ARG A 149 7.78 0.97 -24.74
CA ARG A 149 6.45 0.58 -24.25
C ARG A 149 6.40 -0.89 -23.84
N ALA A 150 7.11 -1.79 -24.52
CA ALA A 150 7.20 -3.21 -24.18
C ALA A 150 7.93 -3.40 -22.84
N GLU A 151 9.09 -2.76 -22.70
CA GLU A 151 9.86 -2.72 -21.44
C GLU A 151 9.01 -2.19 -20.28
N GLY A 152 8.31 -1.07 -20.48
CA GLY A 152 7.43 -0.51 -19.47
C GLY A 152 6.29 -1.45 -19.03
N VAL A 153 5.79 -2.30 -19.93
CA VAL A 153 4.78 -3.32 -19.60
C VAL A 153 5.38 -4.42 -18.72
N GLN A 154 6.58 -4.91 -19.05
CA GLN A 154 7.28 -5.92 -18.24
C GLN A 154 7.67 -5.37 -16.86
N LEU A 155 8.23 -4.17 -16.79
CA LEU A 155 8.58 -3.50 -15.54
C LEU A 155 7.36 -3.30 -14.64
N HIS A 156 6.20 -2.96 -15.22
CA HIS A 156 4.97 -2.84 -14.46
C HIS A 156 4.51 -4.18 -13.86
N ALA A 157 4.58 -5.27 -14.62
CA ALA A 157 4.26 -6.61 -14.11
C ALA A 157 5.22 -7.05 -13.01
N ASN A 158 6.52 -6.84 -13.21
CA ASN A 158 7.55 -7.13 -12.20
C ASN A 158 7.33 -6.32 -10.91
N TYR A 159 7.04 -5.03 -11.03
CA TYR A 159 6.70 -4.18 -9.90
C TYR A 159 5.44 -4.68 -9.17
N LYS A 160 4.43 -5.18 -9.88
CA LYS A 160 3.23 -5.75 -9.27
C LYS A 160 3.48 -7.08 -8.57
N ASN A 161 4.50 -7.83 -8.97
CA ASN A 161 4.93 -9.08 -8.35
C ASN A 161 5.96 -8.90 -7.23
N ASP A 162 6.52 -7.70 -7.07
CA ASP A 162 7.52 -7.38 -6.05
C ASP A 162 7.02 -7.74 -4.62
N PRO A 163 7.80 -8.47 -3.81
CA PRO A 163 7.39 -8.91 -2.48
C PRO A 163 6.97 -7.76 -1.55
N ARG A 164 7.64 -6.60 -1.63
CA ARG A 164 7.27 -5.43 -0.82
C ARG A 164 5.94 -4.85 -1.27
N VAL A 165 5.65 -4.85 -2.57
CA VAL A 165 4.35 -4.40 -3.09
C VAL A 165 3.23 -5.35 -2.64
N ARG A 166 3.44 -6.66 -2.66
CA ARG A 166 2.49 -7.65 -2.13
C ARG A 166 2.25 -7.48 -0.63
N ALA A 167 3.31 -7.34 0.16
CA ALA A 167 3.21 -7.07 1.60
C ALA A 167 2.42 -5.78 1.91
N ASN A 168 2.56 -4.73 1.09
CA ASN A 168 1.76 -3.51 1.24
C ASN A 168 0.28 -3.73 0.90
N ARG A 169 -0.05 -4.54 -0.12
CA ARG A 169 -1.44 -4.92 -0.40
C ARG A 169 -2.06 -5.72 0.72
N ILE A 170 -1.33 -6.67 1.30
CA ILE A 170 -1.76 -7.44 2.48
C ILE A 170 -2.14 -6.47 3.61
N LYS A 171 -1.30 -5.47 3.90
CA LYS A 171 -1.61 -4.43 4.91
C LYS A 171 -2.87 -3.63 4.58
N THR A 172 -3.07 -3.27 3.32
CA THR A 172 -4.30 -2.59 2.87
C THR A 172 -5.53 -3.50 3.04
N LEU A 173 -5.46 -4.77 2.66
CA LEU A 173 -6.56 -5.72 2.80
C LEU A 173 -6.91 -5.97 4.28
N LEU A 174 -5.90 -6.08 5.15
CA LEU A 174 -6.11 -6.16 6.60
C LEU A 174 -6.73 -4.88 7.17
N ALA A 175 -6.40 -3.71 6.61
CA ALA A 175 -7.07 -2.46 6.98
C ALA A 175 -8.55 -2.46 6.56
N ASP A 176 -8.84 -2.86 5.31
CA ASP A 176 -10.21 -2.99 4.80
C ASP A 176 -11.04 -3.95 5.67
N LEU A 177 -10.47 -5.10 6.06
CA LEU A 177 -11.12 -6.06 6.99
C LEU A 177 -11.42 -5.42 8.35
N ARG A 178 -10.45 -4.70 8.93
CA ARG A 178 -10.65 -3.99 10.20
C ARG A 178 -11.73 -2.92 10.10
N ASP A 179 -11.80 -2.19 9.00
CA ASP A 179 -12.81 -1.15 8.78
C ASP A 179 -14.22 -1.76 8.70
N MET A 180 -14.39 -2.85 7.93
CA MET A 180 -15.66 -3.60 7.88
C MET A 180 -16.04 -4.20 9.24
N GLN A 181 -15.05 -4.74 9.97
CA GLN A 181 -15.28 -5.30 11.29
C GLN A 181 -15.67 -4.23 12.32
N ARG A 182 -15.16 -2.99 12.22
CA ARG A 182 -15.58 -1.89 13.12
C ARG A 182 -17.08 -1.60 13.03
N GLU A 183 -17.67 -1.68 11.83
CA GLU A 183 -19.11 -1.49 11.66
C GLU A 183 -19.92 -2.61 12.36
N ILE A 184 -19.45 -3.85 12.25
CA ILE A 184 -20.06 -5.02 12.92
C ILE A 184 -19.91 -4.89 14.44
N ASN A 185 -18.72 -4.54 14.92
CA ASN A 185 -18.44 -4.34 16.34
C ASN A 185 -19.32 -3.23 16.92
N HIS A 186 -19.44 -2.09 16.22
CA HIS A 186 -20.32 -1.01 16.64
C HIS A 186 -21.78 -1.48 16.75
N ALA A 187 -22.28 -2.23 15.76
CA ALA A 187 -23.63 -2.76 15.80
C ALA A 187 -23.88 -3.71 16.99
N HIS A 188 -22.96 -4.63 17.29
CA HIS A 188 -23.08 -5.50 18.46
C HIS A 188 -23.09 -4.72 19.78
N LEU A 189 -22.21 -3.72 19.92
CA LEU A 189 -22.16 -2.87 21.12
C LEU A 189 -23.44 -2.02 21.25
N THR A 190 -23.97 -1.51 20.14
CA THR A 190 -25.24 -0.77 20.09
C THR A 190 -26.41 -1.66 20.52
N LEU A 191 -26.47 -2.91 20.06
CA LEU A 191 -27.47 -3.88 20.55
C LEU A 191 -27.34 -4.13 22.06
N ALA A 192 -26.12 -4.35 22.55
CA ALA A 192 -25.87 -4.57 23.97
C ALA A 192 -26.27 -3.36 24.83
N ALA A 193 -26.12 -2.13 24.32
CA ALA A 193 -26.60 -0.93 24.98
C ALA A 193 -28.14 -0.86 24.99
N TRP A 194 -28.79 -1.04 23.84
CA TRP A 194 -30.26 -0.98 23.74
C TRP A 194 -30.96 -2.12 24.49
N ALA A 195 -30.30 -3.26 24.69
CA ALA A 195 -30.80 -4.33 25.57
C ALA A 195 -30.97 -3.86 27.03
N LYS A 196 -30.12 -2.94 27.50
CA LYS A 196 -30.15 -2.41 28.87
C LYS A 196 -31.04 -1.17 29.02
N ILE A 197 -31.15 -0.37 27.97
CA ILE A 197 -31.93 0.87 27.97
C ILE A 197 -33.38 0.57 27.57
N THR A 198 -34.27 0.43 28.56
CA THR A 198 -35.67 0.03 28.34
C THR A 198 -36.69 1.10 28.72
N GLN A 199 -36.34 2.05 29.60
CA GLN A 199 -37.26 3.08 30.08
C GLN A 199 -37.34 4.27 29.11
N ASP A 200 -38.53 4.79 28.84
CA ASP A 200 -38.78 5.86 27.85
C ASP A 200 -37.89 7.09 28.02
N GLU A 201 -37.75 7.59 29.25
CA GLU A 201 -36.90 8.77 29.54
C GLU A 201 -35.41 8.47 29.31
N ALA A 202 -34.97 7.25 29.62
CA ALA A 202 -33.60 6.82 29.32
C ALA A 202 -33.38 6.67 27.81
N ILE A 203 -34.39 6.23 27.06
CA ILE A 203 -34.34 6.13 25.60
C ILE A 203 -34.21 7.52 24.97
N LYS A 204 -35.05 8.48 25.37
CA LYS A 204 -34.97 9.88 24.91
C LYS A 204 -33.56 10.46 25.13
N ALA A 205 -33.00 10.23 26.32
CA ALA A 205 -31.66 10.68 26.66
C ALA A 205 -30.57 9.98 25.83
N ALA A 206 -30.72 8.69 25.53
CA ALA A 206 -29.73 7.87 24.86
C ALA A 206 -29.63 8.10 23.34
N ILE A 207 -30.72 8.51 22.68
CA ILE A 207 -30.76 8.70 21.22
C ILE A 207 -29.79 9.78 20.75
N GLY A 208 -29.56 10.82 21.56
CA GLY A 208 -28.57 11.86 21.29
C GLY A 208 -27.14 11.52 21.72
N ARG A 209 -26.87 10.28 22.12
CA ARG A 209 -25.57 9.86 22.67
C ARG A 209 -24.83 8.91 21.73
N SER A 210 -23.53 8.83 21.96
CA SER A 210 -22.61 7.96 21.23
C SER A 210 -21.87 7.03 22.18
N LEU A 211 -21.53 5.85 21.64
CA LEU A 211 -20.46 5.02 22.14
C LEU A 211 -19.11 5.54 21.60
N PRO A 212 -17.97 5.13 22.17
CA PRO A 212 -16.66 5.40 21.58
C PRO A 212 -16.54 4.93 20.12
N THR A 213 -17.36 3.97 19.70
CA THR A 213 -17.38 3.40 18.35
C THR A 213 -18.32 4.12 17.37
N GLY A 214 -19.22 4.99 17.83
CA GLY A 214 -20.19 5.67 16.97
C GLY A 214 -21.49 6.08 17.67
N GLN A 215 -22.43 6.67 16.93
CA GLN A 215 -23.74 7.10 17.44
C GLN A 215 -24.63 5.90 17.82
N LEU A 216 -25.41 6.00 18.90
CA LEU A 216 -26.32 4.91 19.31
C LEU A 216 -27.60 4.83 18.45
N ALA A 217 -27.95 5.92 17.79
CA ALA A 217 -29.16 6.03 16.97
C ALA A 217 -28.86 6.59 15.58
N PRO A 218 -29.68 6.23 14.57
CA PRO A 218 -29.65 6.87 13.26
C PRO A 218 -29.86 8.39 13.34
N TRP A 219 -29.35 9.09 12.35
CA TRP A 219 -29.56 10.53 12.19
C TRP A 219 -31.07 10.85 12.11
N ASP A 220 -31.46 12.02 12.65
CA ASP A 220 -32.85 12.55 12.69
C ASP A 220 -33.84 11.87 13.65
N LEU A 221 -33.47 10.76 14.31
CA LEU A 221 -34.40 10.07 15.22
C LEU A 221 -34.77 10.90 16.45
N TRP A 222 -33.83 11.71 16.96
CA TRP A 222 -34.08 12.65 18.06
C TRP A 222 -35.19 13.65 17.72
N GLY A 223 -35.13 14.25 16.52
CA GLY A 223 -36.11 15.25 16.08
C GLY A 223 -37.51 14.67 15.90
N LYS A 224 -37.62 13.40 15.49
CA LYS A 224 -38.91 12.70 15.36
C LYS A 224 -39.59 12.44 16.69
N ILE A 225 -38.80 12.15 17.74
CA ILE A 225 -39.35 11.98 19.09
C ILE A 225 -39.82 13.30 19.67
N GLU A 226 -39.02 14.36 19.53
CA GLU A 226 -39.39 15.70 20.02
C GLU A 226 -40.68 16.21 19.37
N LYS A 227 -40.90 15.91 18.09
CA LYS A 227 -42.14 16.24 17.37
C LYS A 227 -43.32 15.34 17.73
N GLY A 228 -43.09 14.22 18.41
CA GLY A 228 -44.10 13.21 18.71
C GLY A 228 -44.47 12.31 17.51
N ASP A 229 -43.69 12.34 16.43
CA ASP A 229 -43.91 11.52 15.23
C ASP A 229 -43.58 10.03 15.47
N VAL A 230 -42.69 9.75 16.43
CA VAL A 230 -42.23 8.40 16.79
C VAL A 230 -42.14 8.29 18.31
N SER A 231 -42.69 7.22 18.89
CA SER A 231 -42.57 6.99 20.34
C SER A 231 -41.15 6.57 20.73
N PRO A 232 -40.71 6.78 21.99
CA PRO A 232 -39.40 6.32 22.45
C PRO A 232 -39.17 4.82 22.20
N GLN A 233 -40.17 3.97 22.43
CA GLN A 233 -40.05 2.53 22.21
C GLN A 233 -39.92 2.15 20.73
N GLU A 234 -40.70 2.80 19.86
CA GLU A 234 -40.56 2.62 18.41
C GLU A 234 -39.18 3.06 17.92
N ALA A 235 -38.66 4.17 18.44
CA ALA A 235 -37.32 4.64 18.13
C ALA A 235 -36.23 3.66 18.60
N ARG A 236 -36.35 3.12 19.81
CA ARG A 236 -35.47 2.05 20.31
C ARG A 236 -35.51 0.83 19.38
N GLN A 237 -36.70 0.41 18.93
CA GLN A 237 -36.83 -0.71 18.01
C GLN A 237 -36.16 -0.42 16.66
N GLN A 238 -36.31 0.79 16.11
CA GLN A 238 -35.61 1.19 14.88
C GLN A 238 -34.08 1.13 15.02
N CYS A 239 -33.53 1.50 16.18
CA CYS A 239 -32.10 1.36 16.46
C CYS A 239 -31.66 -0.11 16.51
N ILE A 240 -32.44 -0.97 17.18
CA ILE A 240 -32.20 -2.42 17.24
C ILE A 240 -32.23 -3.02 15.83
N ASP A 241 -33.23 -2.67 15.02
CA ASP A 241 -33.38 -3.14 13.64
C ASP A 241 -32.25 -2.64 12.74
N ALA A 242 -31.77 -1.40 12.93
CA ALA A 242 -30.60 -0.89 12.21
C ALA A 242 -29.31 -1.64 12.56
N ALA A 243 -29.11 -1.95 13.84
CA ALA A 243 -27.96 -2.71 14.30
C ALA A 243 -28.03 -4.18 13.80
N ASN A 244 -29.19 -4.83 13.88
CA ASN A 244 -29.41 -6.17 13.33
C ASN A 244 -29.17 -6.21 11.82
N ARG A 245 -29.70 -5.25 11.05
CA ARG A 245 -29.42 -5.13 9.60
C ARG A 245 -27.94 -4.98 9.29
N SER A 246 -27.20 -4.30 10.17
CA SER A 246 -25.75 -4.22 10.05
C SER A 246 -25.12 -5.60 10.29
N ILE A 247 -25.42 -6.28 11.40
CA ILE A 247 -24.82 -7.58 11.71
C ILE A 247 -25.14 -8.63 10.63
N SER A 248 -26.39 -8.71 10.18
CA SER A 248 -26.86 -9.69 9.19
C SER A 248 -26.69 -9.23 7.73
N SER A 249 -25.83 -8.24 7.47
CA SER A 249 -25.67 -7.69 6.12
C SER A 249 -24.96 -8.68 5.18
N ASP A 250 -25.73 -9.30 4.29
CA ASP A 250 -25.17 -10.21 3.27
C ASP A 250 -24.13 -9.52 2.38
N LYS A 251 -24.39 -8.27 1.99
CA LYS A 251 -23.44 -7.46 1.23
C LYS A 251 -22.09 -7.33 1.95
N ARG A 252 -22.10 -7.03 3.26
CA ARG A 252 -20.85 -6.91 4.03
C ARG A 252 -20.15 -8.25 4.18
N ARG A 253 -20.91 -9.33 4.45
CA ARG A 253 -20.40 -10.71 4.49
C ARG A 253 -19.64 -11.04 3.20
N ARG A 254 -20.25 -10.80 2.03
CA ARG A 254 -19.60 -11.01 0.73
C ARG A 254 -18.34 -10.18 0.53
N TYR A 255 -18.31 -8.91 0.97
CA TYR A 255 -17.08 -8.12 0.92
C TYR A 255 -15.98 -8.64 1.84
N ILE A 256 -16.32 -9.14 3.03
CA ILE A 256 -15.37 -9.75 3.96
C ILE A 256 -14.79 -11.02 3.34
N GLU A 257 -15.63 -11.93 2.86
CA GLU A 257 -15.23 -13.17 2.18
C GLU A 257 -14.32 -12.89 0.98
N HIS A 258 -14.72 -11.95 0.12
CA HIS A 258 -13.91 -11.52 -1.02
C HIS A 258 -12.54 -10.99 -0.60
N THR A 259 -12.50 -10.19 0.46
CA THR A 259 -11.24 -9.62 0.98
C THR A 259 -10.36 -10.72 1.59
N LEU A 260 -10.94 -11.69 2.28
CA LEU A 260 -10.23 -12.87 2.82
C LEU A 260 -9.65 -13.73 1.69
N ASN A 261 -10.42 -13.99 0.63
CA ASN A 261 -9.93 -14.74 -0.54
C ASN A 261 -8.75 -14.03 -1.22
N ARG A 262 -8.83 -12.70 -1.38
CA ARG A 262 -7.72 -11.90 -1.90
C ARG A 262 -6.50 -11.89 -0.98
N LEU A 263 -6.73 -11.88 0.34
CA LEU A 263 -5.68 -11.95 1.33
C LEU A 263 -4.96 -13.30 1.26
N SER A 264 -5.71 -14.40 1.11
CA SER A 264 -5.17 -15.74 0.90
C SER A 264 -4.29 -15.79 -0.36
N TYR A 265 -4.80 -15.27 -1.48
CA TYR A 265 -4.07 -15.19 -2.74
C TYR A 265 -2.74 -14.42 -2.61
N GLU A 266 -2.75 -13.24 -2.00
CA GLU A 266 -1.51 -12.44 -1.85
C GLU A 266 -0.50 -13.11 -0.90
N ARG A 267 -0.96 -13.88 0.09
CA ARG A 267 -0.09 -14.65 1.01
C ARG A 267 0.53 -15.85 0.32
N GLU A 268 -0.25 -16.61 -0.43
CA GLU A 268 0.23 -17.77 -1.19
C GLU A 268 1.36 -17.36 -2.15
N LEU A 269 1.19 -16.24 -2.84
CA LEU A 269 2.21 -15.71 -3.76
C LEU A 269 3.40 -15.04 -3.07
N LEU A 270 3.26 -14.55 -1.83
CA LEU A 270 4.38 -14.03 -1.06
C LEU A 270 5.23 -15.16 -0.47
N GLY A 271 4.62 -16.31 -0.19
CA GLY A 271 5.21 -17.46 0.47
C GLY A 271 4.76 -17.62 1.92
N PRO A 272 4.93 -18.82 2.49
CA PRO A 272 4.44 -19.12 3.84
C PRO A 272 5.20 -18.33 4.91
N VAL A 273 4.48 -17.92 5.94
CA VAL A 273 5.09 -17.35 7.15
C VAL A 273 5.65 -18.50 7.99
N ARG A 274 6.82 -18.28 8.61
CA ARG A 274 7.42 -19.26 9.52
C ARG A 274 6.51 -19.44 10.73
N ARG A 275 6.22 -20.69 11.08
CA ARG A 275 5.52 -21.02 12.33
C ARG A 275 6.30 -20.50 13.52
N TYR A 276 5.64 -19.76 14.41
CA TYR A 276 6.26 -19.22 15.61
C TYR A 276 6.68 -20.36 16.54
N ASP A 277 7.92 -20.34 17.01
CA ASP A 277 8.54 -21.37 17.86
C ASP A 277 8.88 -20.86 19.28
N GLY A 278 8.74 -19.56 19.55
CA GLY A 278 8.99 -18.97 20.87
C GLY A 278 7.87 -19.21 21.89
N GLU A 279 8.03 -18.68 23.09
CA GLU A 279 7.02 -18.76 24.16
C GLU A 279 5.76 -17.96 23.80
N LEU A 280 4.61 -18.61 23.82
CA LEU A 280 3.34 -17.96 23.51
C LEU A 280 2.86 -17.20 24.75
N THR A 281 2.65 -15.90 24.61
CA THR A 281 2.15 -15.05 25.69
C THR A 281 0.78 -14.45 25.34
N PRO A 282 -0.04 -14.09 26.35
CA PRO A 282 -1.31 -13.41 26.09
C PRO A 282 -1.16 -12.11 25.29
N VAL A 283 -0.02 -11.41 25.44
CA VAL A 283 0.26 -10.16 24.70
C VAL A 283 0.38 -10.43 23.19
N ILE A 284 1.03 -11.53 22.79
CA ILE A 284 1.15 -11.94 21.39
C ILE A 284 -0.23 -12.21 20.79
N LEU A 285 -1.08 -12.96 21.51
CA LEU A 285 -2.44 -13.29 21.05
C LEU A 285 -3.33 -12.05 20.93
N GLN A 286 -3.21 -11.10 21.87
CA GLN A 286 -3.93 -9.84 21.76
C GLN A 286 -3.45 -8.99 20.57
N ALA A 287 -2.14 -8.96 20.30
CA ALA A 287 -1.59 -8.24 19.15
C ALA A 287 -2.10 -8.85 17.83
N PHE A 288 -2.06 -10.18 17.71
CA PHE A 288 -2.64 -10.94 16.60
C PHE A 288 -4.12 -10.58 16.40
N ALA A 289 -4.94 -10.72 17.44
CA ALA A 289 -6.37 -10.44 17.36
C ALA A 289 -6.69 -8.99 16.95
N ARG A 290 -5.91 -8.01 17.43
CA ARG A 290 -6.07 -6.58 17.05
C ARG A 290 -5.74 -6.33 15.58
N GLU A 291 -4.68 -6.95 15.06
CA GLU A 291 -4.33 -6.84 13.64
C GLU A 291 -5.44 -7.37 12.73
N HIS A 292 -6.16 -8.39 13.20
CA HIS A 292 -7.30 -8.98 12.53
C HIS A 292 -8.65 -8.30 12.81
N GLY A 293 -8.69 -7.28 13.69
CA GLY A 293 -9.87 -6.43 13.90
C GLY A 293 -10.75 -6.76 15.09
N ALA A 294 -10.31 -7.63 16.01
CA ALA A 294 -11.01 -7.86 17.27
C ALA A 294 -11.13 -6.55 18.10
N HIS A 295 -12.29 -6.35 18.74
CA HIS A 295 -12.53 -5.15 19.54
C HIS A 295 -12.04 -5.34 20.98
N LYS A 296 -11.00 -4.56 21.36
CA LYS A 296 -10.37 -4.61 22.69
C LYS A 296 -10.15 -6.04 23.20
N PRO A 297 -9.42 -6.89 22.45
CA PRO A 297 -9.23 -8.27 22.85
C PRO A 297 -8.42 -8.35 24.14
N GLN A 298 -8.79 -9.30 24.99
CA GLN A 298 -8.09 -9.71 26.19
C GLN A 298 -7.78 -11.19 26.08
N ALA A 299 -6.55 -11.57 26.37
CA ALA A 299 -6.15 -12.98 26.38
C ALA A 299 -5.66 -13.36 27.77
N ARG A 300 -5.88 -14.63 28.15
CA ARG A 300 -5.40 -15.23 29.39
C ARG A 300 -5.05 -16.69 29.17
N ALA A 301 -4.04 -17.18 29.90
CA ALA A 301 -3.78 -18.61 29.99
C ALA A 301 -4.80 -19.24 30.95
N ILE A 302 -5.45 -20.33 30.54
CA ILE A 302 -6.22 -21.17 31.47
C ILE A 302 -5.26 -22.08 32.23
N ASP A 303 -4.33 -22.70 31.49
CA ASP A 303 -3.31 -23.62 31.98
C ASP A 303 -2.01 -23.42 31.18
N ALA A 304 -1.05 -24.35 31.31
CA ALA A 304 0.25 -24.24 30.64
C ALA A 304 0.18 -24.34 29.10
N GLU A 305 -0.89 -24.94 28.56
CA GLU A 305 -1.00 -25.24 27.13
C GLU A 305 -2.22 -24.58 26.47
N THR A 306 -3.17 -24.03 27.22
CA THR A 306 -4.44 -23.51 26.70
C THR A 306 -4.59 -22.02 26.98
N PHE A 307 -4.97 -21.27 25.94
CA PHE A 307 -5.23 -19.83 26.02
C PHE A 307 -6.62 -19.50 25.53
N VAL A 308 -7.26 -18.57 26.24
CA VAL A 308 -8.54 -17.98 25.85
C VAL A 308 -8.33 -16.54 25.41
N LEU A 309 -8.96 -16.18 24.31
CA LEU A 309 -9.10 -14.83 23.80
C LEU A 309 -10.58 -14.42 23.93
N GLU A 310 -10.83 -13.32 24.63
CA GLU A 310 -12.15 -12.68 24.77
C GLU A 310 -12.14 -11.30 24.10
N SER A 311 -13.27 -10.89 23.53
CA SER A 311 -13.47 -9.57 22.92
C SER A 311 -14.80 -8.98 23.37
N GLU A 312 -14.85 -7.65 23.55
CA GLU A 312 -16.08 -6.93 23.93
C GLU A 312 -17.19 -7.00 22.85
N ALA A 313 -16.82 -7.35 21.61
CA ALA A 313 -17.73 -7.60 20.50
C ALA A 313 -17.37 -8.92 19.84
N THR A 314 -18.24 -9.43 18.96
CA THR A 314 -17.99 -10.67 18.22
C THR A 314 -16.66 -10.61 17.47
N LEU A 315 -15.87 -11.68 17.58
CA LEU A 315 -14.59 -11.81 16.91
C LEU A 315 -14.75 -11.74 15.39
N PRO A 316 -13.70 -11.33 14.66
CA PRO A 316 -13.67 -11.43 13.20
C PRO A 316 -14.01 -12.85 12.74
N LEU A 317 -14.81 -12.98 11.68
CA LEU A 317 -15.37 -14.25 11.23
C LEU A 317 -14.32 -15.33 10.94
N HIS A 318 -13.14 -14.94 10.45
CA HIS A 318 -12.02 -15.85 10.17
C HIS A 318 -11.24 -16.29 11.42
N LEU A 319 -11.57 -15.77 12.61
CA LEU A 319 -11.07 -16.25 13.90
C LEU A 319 -12.14 -17.11 14.58
N ALA A 320 -13.31 -16.54 14.85
CA ALA A 320 -14.45 -17.23 15.45
C ALA A 320 -15.74 -16.42 15.28
N ASN A 321 -16.88 -17.10 15.21
CA ASN A 321 -18.21 -16.47 15.25
C ASN A 321 -18.75 -16.40 16.69
N ASN A 322 -17.92 -15.91 17.63
CA ASN A 322 -18.26 -15.78 19.05
C ASN A 322 -17.47 -14.60 19.66
N THR A 323 -17.76 -14.21 20.90
CA THR A 323 -16.97 -13.23 21.67
C THR A 323 -15.74 -13.84 22.33
N GLU A 324 -15.65 -15.17 22.35
CA GLU A 324 -14.55 -15.93 22.94
C GLU A 324 -14.00 -16.99 21.97
N LEU A 325 -12.71 -17.27 22.08
CA LEU A 325 -12.02 -18.35 21.37
C LEU A 325 -11.00 -18.99 22.32
N SER A 326 -11.17 -20.27 22.60
CA SER A 326 -10.27 -21.09 23.41
C SER A 326 -9.55 -22.08 22.51
N LEU A 327 -8.23 -22.06 22.51
CA LEU A 327 -7.39 -22.98 21.74
C LEU A 327 -6.13 -23.36 22.53
N SER A 328 -5.57 -24.51 22.22
CA SER A 328 -4.23 -24.90 22.67
C SER A 328 -3.15 -24.00 22.05
N SER A 329 -1.96 -24.02 22.63
CA SER A 329 -0.80 -23.25 22.20
C SER A 329 -0.40 -23.60 20.76
N GLU A 330 -0.49 -24.87 20.39
CA GLU A 330 -0.20 -25.36 19.04
C GLU A 330 -1.27 -24.93 18.04
N GLU A 331 -2.55 -25.01 18.39
CA GLU A 331 -3.65 -24.51 17.54
C GLU A 331 -3.56 -22.99 17.33
N TRP A 332 -3.16 -22.22 18.35
CA TRP A 332 -2.90 -20.79 18.20
C TRP A 332 -1.73 -20.51 17.24
N ARG A 333 -0.64 -21.29 17.29
CA ARG A 333 0.48 -21.15 16.35
C ARG A 333 0.04 -21.45 14.93
N ASP A 334 -0.76 -22.49 14.73
CA ASP A 334 -1.28 -22.88 13.42
C ASP A 334 -2.26 -21.83 12.88
N LEU A 335 -3.12 -21.28 13.74
CA LEU A 335 -4.01 -20.18 13.39
C LEU A 335 -3.23 -18.91 13.01
N MET A 336 -2.19 -18.54 13.77
CA MET A 336 -1.33 -17.39 13.42
C MET A 336 -0.60 -17.62 12.09
N GLN A 337 -0.07 -18.82 11.87
CA GLN A 337 0.64 -19.15 10.63
C GLN A 337 -0.28 -19.13 9.41
N SER A 338 -1.45 -19.78 9.48
CA SER A 338 -2.44 -19.78 8.40
C SER A 338 -3.01 -18.38 8.14
N ALA A 339 -3.14 -17.58 9.19
CA ALA A 339 -3.47 -16.17 9.10
C ALA A 339 -2.26 -15.30 8.71
N GLY A 340 -1.13 -15.87 8.30
CA GLY A 340 0.05 -15.14 7.81
C GLY A 340 0.58 -14.08 8.77
N TYR A 341 0.41 -14.28 10.08
CA TYR A 341 0.83 -13.37 11.12
C TYR A 341 2.27 -13.69 11.53
N GLU A 342 3.14 -12.69 11.42
CA GLU A 342 4.51 -12.76 11.91
C GLU A 342 4.57 -12.05 13.25
N VAL A 343 4.95 -12.80 14.30
CA VAL A 343 5.10 -12.24 15.64
C VAL A 343 6.22 -11.21 15.59
N CYS A 344 5.87 -9.94 15.83
CA CYS A 344 6.86 -8.88 15.97
C CYS A 344 7.81 -9.23 17.12
N GLN A 345 9.04 -9.61 16.78
CA GLN A 345 10.10 -9.69 17.77
C GLN A 345 10.31 -8.30 18.36
N GLU A 346 10.54 -8.21 19.68
CA GLU A 346 10.92 -6.96 20.30
C GLU A 346 12.14 -6.42 19.54
N LYS A 347 11.97 -5.25 18.93
CA LYS A 347 13.12 -4.56 18.33
C LYS A 347 14.08 -4.27 19.47
N ASP A 348 15.35 -4.65 19.31
CA ASP A 348 16.39 -4.37 20.28
C ASP A 348 16.24 -2.93 20.81
N ALA A 349 16.19 -2.81 22.14
CA ALA A 349 16.05 -1.52 22.78
C ALA A 349 17.14 -0.58 22.24
N LEU A 350 16.73 0.59 21.76
CA LEU A 350 17.68 1.55 21.22
C LEU A 350 18.74 1.86 22.28
N PRO A 351 20.03 1.93 21.92
CA PRO A 351 21.12 2.15 22.87
C PRO A 351 20.86 3.34 23.81
N PRO A 352 21.32 3.28 25.07
CA PRO A 352 20.99 4.28 26.08
C PRO A 352 21.47 5.68 25.65
N ILE A 353 20.73 6.71 26.06
CA ILE A 353 21.16 8.11 25.83
C ILE A 353 22.08 8.52 26.97
N LEU A 354 23.35 8.79 26.66
CA LEU A 354 24.35 9.22 27.63
C LEU A 354 24.55 10.74 27.59
N ASN A 355 24.67 11.34 28.77
CA ASN A 355 25.09 12.73 28.99
C ASN A 355 26.62 12.76 29.22
N LEU A 356 27.39 12.97 28.15
CA LEU A 356 28.86 12.87 28.17
C LEU A 356 29.49 14.25 28.11
N HIS A 357 30.42 14.52 29.03
CA HIS A 357 31.28 15.70 28.99
C HIS A 357 32.55 15.33 28.23
N ALA A 358 32.69 15.83 27.00
CA ALA A 358 33.81 15.54 26.10
C ALA A 358 34.03 16.75 25.17
N LYS A 359 35.18 16.84 24.48
CA LYS A 359 35.40 17.92 23.48
C LYS A 359 34.46 17.79 22.27
N ALA A 360 34.32 16.57 21.73
CA ALA A 360 33.48 16.28 20.57
C ALA A 360 32.99 14.83 20.58
N LEU A 361 31.84 14.57 19.95
CA LEU A 361 31.28 13.24 19.74
C LEU A 361 31.16 12.94 18.24
N ARG A 362 31.33 11.68 17.85
CA ARG A 362 31.28 11.25 16.43
C ARG A 362 30.10 10.32 16.15
N SER A 363 29.52 10.45 14.96
CA SER A 363 28.44 9.58 14.46
C SER A 363 28.60 9.39 12.94
N ARG A 364 28.02 8.32 12.38
CA ARG A 364 27.96 8.18 10.92
C ARG A 364 27.02 9.23 10.34
N HIS A 365 27.37 9.79 9.19
CA HIS A 365 26.58 10.83 8.54
C HIS A 365 25.22 10.28 8.09
N ARG A 366 24.16 11.10 8.22
CA ARG A 366 22.77 10.66 8.03
C ARG A 366 22.49 10.18 6.61
N TYR A 367 23.01 10.89 5.62
CA TYR A 367 22.73 10.64 4.19
C TYR A 367 23.85 9.90 3.47
N HIS A 368 25.07 9.92 4.03
CA HIS A 368 26.27 9.32 3.46
C HIS A 368 26.89 8.42 4.52
N ARG A 369 26.38 7.19 4.66
CA ARG A 369 26.73 6.31 5.79
C ARG A 369 28.22 5.92 5.84
N ASP A 370 28.93 6.13 4.75
CA ASP A 370 30.36 6.01 4.53
C ASP A 370 31.18 7.15 5.19
N GLN A 371 30.54 8.29 5.51
CA GLN A 371 31.20 9.44 6.12
C GLN A 371 30.97 9.51 7.63
N ILE A 372 31.96 10.06 8.35
CA ILE A 372 31.89 10.32 9.80
C ILE A 372 31.65 11.81 10.02
N GLN A 373 30.67 12.13 10.85
CA GLN A 373 30.38 13.50 11.26
C GLN A 373 30.79 13.70 12.73
N THR A 374 31.58 14.76 12.96
CA THR A 374 32.02 15.19 14.30
C THR A 374 31.11 16.32 14.79
N PHE A 375 30.65 16.20 16.03
CA PHE A 375 29.76 17.13 16.71
C PHE A 375 30.51 17.72 17.91
N PRO A 376 30.95 18.98 17.86
CA PRO A 376 31.47 19.67 19.04
C PRO A 376 30.44 19.65 20.16
N VAL A 377 30.86 19.41 21.41
CA VAL A 377 29.94 19.40 22.55
C VAL A 377 29.73 20.82 23.05
N VAL A 378 28.48 21.19 23.26
CA VAL A 378 28.08 22.47 23.86
C VAL A 378 27.34 22.19 25.16
N GLU A 379 27.73 22.93 26.19
CA GLU A 379 27.10 22.89 27.50
C GLU A 379 25.83 23.76 27.54
N MET A 380 24.75 23.21 28.07
CA MET A 380 23.50 23.95 28.34
C MET A 380 22.64 23.26 29.38
N THR A 381 21.63 23.95 29.89
CA THR A 381 20.62 23.34 30.78
C THR A 381 19.53 22.63 29.97
N LYS A 382 18.80 21.69 30.61
CA LYS A 382 17.62 21.04 30.01
C LYS A 382 16.57 22.04 29.56
N SER A 383 16.35 23.09 30.35
CA SER A 383 15.39 24.16 30.04
C SER A 383 15.75 24.87 28.74
N LYS A 384 17.02 25.24 28.55
CA LYS A 384 17.50 25.87 27.32
C LYS A 384 17.38 24.93 26.11
N TYR A 385 17.65 23.63 26.30
CA TYR A 385 17.47 22.63 25.24
C TYR A 385 15.99 22.42 24.85
N ALA A 386 15.06 22.54 25.80
CA ALA A 386 13.63 22.40 25.55
C ALA A 386 13.06 23.55 24.69
N GLN A 387 13.71 24.72 24.67
CA GLN A 387 13.32 25.86 23.84
C GLN A 387 13.56 25.64 22.33
N PHE A 388 14.39 24.65 21.95
CA PHE A 388 14.57 24.31 20.53
C PHE A 388 13.38 23.52 19.99
N HIS A 389 12.91 23.92 18.81
CA HIS A 389 11.88 23.18 18.08
C HIS A 389 12.34 21.75 17.74
N LEU A 390 11.39 20.83 17.56
CA LEU A 390 11.66 19.40 17.32
C LEU A 390 12.56 19.13 16.12
N GLU A 391 12.53 19.98 15.09
CA GLU A 391 13.40 19.91 13.91
C GLU A 391 14.84 20.37 14.18
N GLN A 392 15.05 21.14 15.25
CA GLN A 392 16.32 21.76 15.62
C GLN A 392 17.06 21.00 16.73
N ARG A 393 16.48 19.89 17.23
CA ARG A 393 17.05 19.05 18.27
C ARG A 393 16.76 17.58 18.03
N GLY A 394 17.55 16.67 18.60
CA GLY A 394 17.34 15.24 18.41
C GLY A 394 18.39 14.39 19.09
N CYS A 395 18.49 13.13 18.65
CA CYS A 395 19.52 12.20 19.10
C CYS A 395 20.32 11.63 17.91
N ARG A 396 21.57 11.27 18.17
CA ARG A 396 22.46 10.54 17.24
C ARG A 396 23.00 9.30 17.92
N LEU A 397 23.15 8.24 17.15
CA LEU A 397 23.85 7.02 17.57
C LEU A 397 25.35 7.29 17.51
N SER A 398 26.10 6.91 18.53
CA SER A 398 27.54 7.03 18.55
C SER A 398 28.19 6.21 17.44
N LEU A 399 29.41 6.57 17.05
CA LEU A 399 30.17 5.84 16.04
C LEU A 399 30.37 4.36 16.41
N CYS A 400 30.53 4.05 17.70
CA CYS A 400 30.65 2.69 18.22
C CYS A 400 29.31 1.94 18.35
N GLY A 401 28.17 2.61 18.17
CA GLY A 401 26.85 2.00 18.27
C GLY A 401 26.36 1.70 19.70
N GLY A 402 27.22 1.82 20.72
CA GLY A 402 26.89 1.46 22.10
C GLY A 402 26.02 2.48 22.87
N PHE A 403 25.86 3.70 22.35
CA PHE A 403 25.06 4.73 23.01
C PHE A 403 24.51 5.76 22.03
N ARG A 404 23.56 6.58 22.50
CA ARG A 404 23.07 7.75 21.81
C ARG A 404 23.42 9.03 22.57
N PHE A 405 23.58 10.13 21.86
CA PHE A 405 23.79 11.45 22.46
C PHE A 405 22.83 12.48 21.86
N ARG A 406 22.53 13.54 22.63
CA ARG A 406 21.63 14.61 22.20
C ARG A 406 22.36 15.60 21.30
N ILE A 407 21.66 16.12 20.32
CA ILE A 407 22.15 17.15 19.41
C ILE A 407 21.16 18.31 19.32
N CYS A 408 21.66 19.51 19.06
CA CYS A 408 20.84 20.66 18.64
C CYS A 408 21.58 21.47 17.57
N ILE A 409 20.87 22.38 16.90
CA ILE A 409 21.52 23.39 16.07
C ILE A 409 22.45 24.23 16.96
N ASN A 410 23.64 24.57 16.46
CA ASN A 410 24.64 25.33 17.20
C ASN A 410 24.06 26.68 17.69
N PRO A 411 23.88 26.89 19.01
CA PRO A 411 23.34 28.14 19.54
C PRO A 411 24.28 29.34 19.37
N LYS A 412 25.58 29.09 19.13
CA LYS A 412 26.62 30.12 18.99
C LYS A 412 26.92 30.45 17.52
N HIS A 413 26.12 29.97 16.57
CA HIS A 413 26.33 30.26 15.15
C HIS A 413 25.84 31.68 14.80
N GLU A 414 26.71 32.51 14.24
CA GLU A 414 26.44 33.92 13.93
C GLU A 414 25.81 34.14 12.54
N GLY A 415 25.72 33.11 11.70
CA GLY A 415 25.14 33.17 10.36
C GLY A 415 23.65 32.81 10.27
N PRO A 416 23.09 32.74 9.05
CA PRO A 416 21.70 32.35 8.84
C PRO A 416 21.38 31.00 9.49
N ARG A 417 20.32 30.93 10.29
CA ARG A 417 19.98 29.76 11.12
C ARG A 417 19.82 28.44 10.34
N HIS A 418 19.48 28.50 9.05
CA HIS A 418 19.36 27.33 8.18
C HIS A 418 20.71 26.72 7.75
N LEU A 419 21.82 27.44 7.92
CA LEU A 419 23.19 26.98 7.69
C LEU A 419 23.91 26.55 8.96
N ALA A 420 23.28 26.74 10.12
CA ALA A 420 23.90 26.44 11.41
C ALA A 420 24.12 24.93 11.58
N PRO A 421 25.36 24.48 11.86
CA PRO A 421 25.66 23.06 12.01
C PRO A 421 25.02 22.50 13.29
N PHE A 422 24.80 21.19 13.33
CA PHE A 422 24.39 20.51 14.56
C PHE A 422 25.61 20.30 15.48
N VAL A 423 25.40 20.48 16.78
CA VAL A 423 26.36 20.26 17.88
C VAL A 423 25.81 19.21 18.84
N ALA A 424 26.70 18.53 19.56
CA ALA A 424 26.33 17.64 20.65
C ALA A 424 26.02 18.44 21.91
N VAL A 425 25.16 17.90 22.78
CA VAL A 425 24.67 18.62 23.97
C VAL A 425 25.08 17.89 25.24
N PHE A 426 25.75 18.62 26.13
CA PHE A 426 25.99 18.22 27.51
C PHE A 426 25.10 19.03 28.46
N PHE A 427 24.33 18.33 29.30
CA PHE A 427 23.49 18.96 30.32
C PHE A 427 24.27 19.19 31.61
N THR A 428 24.43 20.45 31.98
CA THR A 428 25.12 20.87 33.21
C THR A 428 24.27 20.66 34.47
N ASP A 429 22.95 20.56 34.31
CA ASP A 429 21.95 20.35 35.37
C ASP A 429 21.57 18.85 35.55
N THR A 430 22.35 17.93 34.98
CA THR A 430 22.09 16.49 35.01
C THR A 430 23.38 15.72 35.27
N LYS A 431 23.29 14.60 36.00
CA LYS A 431 24.43 13.73 36.28
C LYS A 431 25.16 13.36 34.97
N ALA A 432 26.47 13.61 34.93
CA ALA A 432 27.33 13.18 33.84
C ALA A 432 27.51 11.66 33.91
N HIS A 433 27.47 11.00 32.75
CA HIS A 433 27.83 9.60 32.64
C HIS A 433 29.35 9.46 32.48
N PRO A 434 29.95 8.35 32.96
CA PRO A 434 31.35 8.09 32.71
C PRO A 434 31.60 7.98 31.20
N LEU A 435 32.76 8.48 30.75
CA LEU A 435 33.16 8.41 29.35
C LEU A 435 33.42 6.94 28.97
N PRO A 436 32.72 6.39 27.96
CA PRO A 436 33.04 5.07 27.44
C PRO A 436 34.45 5.07 26.82
N ASP A 437 35.17 3.95 26.92
CA ASP A 437 36.54 3.81 26.37
C ASP A 437 36.64 4.23 24.89
N SER A 438 35.61 3.93 24.10
CA SER A 438 35.48 4.34 22.69
C SER A 438 35.51 5.86 22.44
N VAL A 439 35.25 6.68 23.46
CA VAL A 439 35.31 8.15 23.41
C VAL A 439 36.62 8.65 24.04
N ALA A 440 37.08 8.02 25.12
CA ALA A 440 38.33 8.38 25.82
C ALA A 440 39.58 8.26 24.92
N VAL A 441 39.64 7.26 24.05
CA VAL A 441 40.74 7.06 23.10
C VAL A 441 40.87 8.21 22.09
N LEU A 442 39.76 8.88 21.75
CA LEU A 442 39.76 9.99 20.80
C LEU A 442 40.29 11.30 21.40
N GLU A 443 40.07 11.53 22.71
CA GLU A 443 40.63 12.71 23.38
C GLU A 443 42.15 12.63 23.50
N HIS A 444 42.71 11.42 23.60
CA HIS A 444 44.16 11.21 23.69
C HIS A 444 44.87 11.25 22.33
N SER A 445 44.17 10.98 21.22
CA SER A 445 44.75 11.08 19.88
C SER A 445 44.83 12.52 19.35
N ASP A 446 43.93 13.39 19.79
CA ASP A 446 43.90 14.81 19.37
C ASP A 446 44.88 15.68 20.19
N ASP A 447 45.37 15.21 21.34
CA ASP A 447 46.40 15.90 22.15
C ASP A 447 47.84 15.46 21.79
N ALA A 448 48.02 14.61 20.78
CA ALA A 448 49.32 14.12 20.28
C ALA A 448 49.75 14.73 18.92
N GLN A 449 49.11 15.81 18.48
CA GLN A 449 49.53 16.70 17.39
C GLN A 449 49.68 18.12 17.92
#